data_AF-A0A7W1EAT2-F1
#
_entry.id   AF-A0A7W1EAT2-F1
#
_cell.length_a   1.000
_cell.length_b   1.000
_cell.length_c   1.000
_cell.angle_alpha   90.00
_cell.angle_beta   90.00
_cell.angle_gamma   90.00
#
_symmetry.space_group_name_H-M   'P 1'
#
loop_
_entity.id
_entity.type
_entity.pdbx_description
1 polymer ?
#
loop_
_entity_poly.entity_id
_entity_poly.type
_entity_poly.pdbx_seq_one_letter_code
_entity_poly.pdbx_strand_id
1 'polypeptide(L)'
;MWGGQVENQQRATKRLAVIVPIAIGLIYLPLFSSFGSLRHAALIILNVPFALIGGIVGLALSRQYLSVPASVGFIALFGVAVLNGVVLVSYINALRREGRSLYDAVYEGTVLRLRPVLMTTTVAVLGLLPLLFSSGAGSPTLYGWFESGKLEY
;
A
#
# COMPACT_ATOMS: atom_id res chain seq x y z
N MET A 1 -23.94 24.38 17.44
CA MET A 1 -23.05 23.21 17.40
C MET A 1 -22.16 23.25 16.14
N TRP A 2 -21.31 24.27 15.95
CA TRP A 2 -20.43 24.38 14.76
C TRP A 2 -18.99 24.80 15.11
N GLY A 3 -18.72 25.33 16.32
CA GLY A 3 -17.36 25.70 16.75
C GLY A 3 -16.47 24.52 17.18
N GLY A 4 -17.05 23.51 17.84
CA GLY A 4 -16.27 22.37 18.37
C GLY A 4 -15.70 21.42 17.32
N GLN A 5 -16.42 21.16 16.23
CA GLN A 5 -15.92 20.33 15.13
C GLN A 5 -14.81 21.03 14.33
N VAL A 6 -14.93 22.35 14.12
CA VAL A 6 -13.92 23.14 13.40
C VAL A 6 -12.61 23.24 14.21
N GLU A 7 -12.69 23.40 15.53
CA GLU A 7 -11.54 23.39 16.44
C GLU A 7 -10.82 22.02 16.45
N ASN A 8 -11.59 20.92 16.45
CA ASN A 8 -11.02 19.56 16.46
C ASN A 8 -10.40 19.19 15.09
N GLN A 9 -11.02 19.64 13.99
CA GLN A 9 -10.48 19.54 12.63
C GLN A 9 -9.16 20.32 12.49
N GLN A 10 -9.09 21.56 13.00
CA GLN A 10 -7.87 22.36 12.95
C GLN A 10 -6.74 21.77 13.81
N ARG A 11 -7.05 21.17 14.97
CA ARG A 11 -6.06 20.44 15.78
C ARG A 11 -5.56 19.19 15.07
N ALA A 12 -6.45 18.46 14.39
CA ALA A 12 -6.07 17.30 13.58
C ALA A 12 -5.17 17.71 12.41
N THR A 13 -5.51 18.77 11.67
CA THR A 13 -4.69 19.29 10.56
C THR A 13 -3.33 19.80 11.04
N LYS A 14 -3.25 20.51 12.18
CA LYS A 14 -1.96 20.92 12.77
C LYS A 14 -1.10 19.74 13.17
N ARG A 15 -1.70 18.69 13.76
CA ARG A 15 -0.97 17.46 14.09
C ARG A 15 -0.48 16.75 12.83
N LEU A 16 -1.31 16.63 11.80
CA LEU A 16 -0.93 16.04 10.52
C LEU A 16 0.21 16.83 9.86
N ALA A 17 0.17 18.16 9.89
CA ALA A 17 1.22 19.01 9.33
C ALA A 17 2.59 18.80 9.99
N VAL A 18 2.64 18.37 11.26
CA VAL A 18 3.89 18.04 11.98
C VAL A 18 4.26 16.57 11.82
N ILE A 19 3.28 15.67 11.85
CA ILE A 19 3.51 14.22 11.76
C ILE A 19 3.98 13.83 10.35
N VAL A 20 3.44 14.43 9.29
CA VAL A 20 3.84 14.15 7.90
C VAL A 20 5.34 14.37 7.65
N PRO A 21 5.94 15.53 7.98
CA PRO A 21 7.38 15.72 7.79
C PRO A 21 8.22 14.82 8.70
N ILE A 22 7.76 14.52 9.93
CA ILE A 22 8.45 13.57 10.82
C ILE A 22 8.44 12.15 10.23
N ALA A 23 7.29 11.70 9.71
CA ALA A 23 7.15 10.38 9.08
C ALA A 23 8.01 10.29 7.82
N ILE A 24 8.03 11.34 6.99
CA ILE A 24 8.93 11.43 5.83
C ILE A 24 10.39 11.35 6.27
N GLY A 25 10.79 12.06 7.33
CA GLY A 25 12.14 12.00 7.90
C GLY A 25 12.52 10.61 8.43
N LEU A 26 11.60 9.95 9.12
CA LEU A 26 11.77 8.58 9.64
C LEU A 26 11.85 7.54 8.52
N ILE A 27 11.16 7.73 7.40
CA ILE A 27 11.31 6.89 6.20
C ILE A 27 12.63 7.22 5.47
N TYR A 28 13.02 8.49 5.47
CA TYR A 28 14.24 8.97 4.81
C TYR A 28 15.50 8.43 5.47
N LEU A 29 15.56 8.36 6.80
CA LEU A 29 16.73 7.85 7.56
C LEU A 29 17.19 6.45 7.14
N PRO A 30 16.34 5.40 7.15
CA PRO A 30 16.73 4.07 6.70
C PRO A 30 17.01 4.03 5.20
N LEU A 31 16.32 4.84 4.38
CA LEU A 31 16.61 4.95 2.95
C LEU A 31 18.00 5.55 2.67
N PHE A 32 18.34 6.65 3.36
CA PHE A 32 19.63 7.31 3.25
C PHE A 32 20.74 6.39 3.73
N SER A 33 20.54 5.72 4.87
CA SER A 33 21.46 4.73 5.41
C SER A 33 21.62 3.49 4.53
N SER A 34 20.59 3.07 3.79
CA SER A 34 20.67 1.92 2.88
C SER A 34 21.40 2.21 1.58
N PHE A 35 21.35 3.44 1.05
CA PHE A 35 21.73 3.69 -0.34
C PHE A 35 22.79 4.76 -0.57
N GLY A 36 22.99 5.72 0.35
CA GLY A 36 24.01 6.76 0.20
C GLY A 36 23.89 7.65 -1.06
N SER A 37 22.77 7.59 -1.80
CA SER A 37 22.57 8.28 -3.08
C SER A 37 21.15 8.83 -3.22
N LEU A 38 21.06 10.16 -3.39
CA LEU A 38 19.80 10.92 -3.49
C LEU A 38 18.92 10.51 -4.69
N ARG A 39 19.53 10.10 -5.81
CA ARG A 39 18.78 9.69 -7.02
C ARG A 39 18.00 8.40 -6.77
N HIS A 40 18.56 7.51 -5.97
CA HIS A 40 17.95 6.23 -5.63
C HIS A 40 16.78 6.40 -4.65
N ALA A 41 16.95 7.25 -3.64
CA ALA A 41 15.85 7.62 -2.76
C ALA A 41 14.69 8.30 -3.52
N ALA A 42 15.00 9.18 -4.47
CA ALA A 42 13.98 9.84 -5.29
C ALA A 42 13.14 8.83 -6.10
N LEU A 43 13.75 7.79 -6.68
CA LEU A 43 13.02 6.74 -7.42
C LEU A 43 12.06 5.94 -6.53
N ILE A 44 12.46 5.66 -5.28
CA ILE A 44 11.59 4.95 -4.32
C ILE A 44 10.44 5.85 -3.90
N ILE A 45 10.72 7.13 -3.62
CA ILE A 45 9.70 8.13 -3.30
C ILE A 45 8.72 8.31 -4.46
N LEU A 46 9.16 8.20 -5.72
CA LEU A 46 8.29 8.30 -6.90
C LEU A 46 7.34 7.09 -7.06
N ASN A 47 7.71 5.90 -6.55
CA ASN A 47 6.82 4.75 -6.56
C ASN A 47 5.63 4.92 -5.60
N VAL A 48 5.82 5.65 -4.50
CA VAL A 48 4.77 5.88 -3.49
C VAL A 48 3.49 6.50 -4.08
N PRO A 49 3.53 7.67 -4.77
CA PRO A 49 2.34 8.25 -5.36
C PRO A 49 1.75 7.38 -6.46
N PHE A 50 2.58 6.68 -7.24
CA PHE A 50 2.12 5.72 -8.25
C PHE A 50 1.31 4.57 -7.63
N ALA A 51 1.80 4.03 -6.51
CA ALA A 51 1.14 2.98 -5.76
C ALA A 51 -0.21 3.49 -5.21
N LEU A 52 -0.24 4.69 -4.62
CA LEU A 52 -1.47 5.31 -4.14
C LEU A 52 -2.51 5.50 -5.26
N ILE A 53 -2.09 5.99 -6.43
CA ILE A 53 -2.99 6.15 -7.59
C ILE A 53 -3.57 4.79 -7.99
N GLY A 54 -2.74 3.75 -8.09
CA GLY A 54 -3.20 2.38 -8.40
C GLY A 54 -4.22 1.85 -7.38
N GLY A 55 -3.97 2.07 -6.08
CA GLY A 55 -4.90 1.69 -5.01
C GLY A 55 -6.22 2.45 -5.07
N ILE A 56 -6.19 3.77 -5.29
CA ILE A 56 -7.39 4.60 -5.44
C ILE A 56 -8.20 4.18 -6.67
N VAL A 57 -7.54 3.92 -7.79
CA VAL A 57 -8.19 3.42 -9.01
C VAL A 57 -8.82 2.04 -8.76
N GLY A 58 -8.14 1.15 -8.04
CA GLY A 58 -8.69 -0.14 -7.64
C GLY A 58 -9.99 0.00 -6.84
N LEU A 59 -10.03 0.89 -5.84
CA LEU A 59 -11.24 1.20 -5.09
C LEU A 59 -12.34 1.82 -5.94
N ALA A 60 -11.98 2.73 -6.85
CA ALA A 60 -12.93 3.35 -7.77
C ALA A 60 -13.57 2.31 -8.71
N LEU A 61 -12.80 1.35 -9.21
CA LEU A 61 -13.29 0.24 -10.03
C LEU A 61 -14.19 -0.71 -9.23
N SER A 62 -13.82 -1.01 -7.98
CA SER A 62 -14.65 -1.82 -7.07
C SER A 62 -15.87 -1.07 -6.52
N ARG A 63 -16.03 0.23 -6.82
CA ARG A 63 -17.08 1.13 -6.28
C ARG A 63 -17.20 1.09 -4.75
N GLN A 64 -16.08 0.86 -4.05
CA GLN A 64 -16.07 0.83 -2.59
C GLN A 64 -15.45 2.10 -2.00
N TYR A 65 -15.95 2.50 -0.83
CA TYR A 65 -15.39 3.61 -0.07
C TYR A 65 -14.17 3.18 0.74
N LEU A 66 -13.40 4.18 1.20
CA LEU A 66 -12.27 3.96 2.09
C LEU A 66 -12.76 3.41 3.44
N SER A 67 -12.70 2.09 3.59
CA SER A 67 -13.11 1.34 4.78
C SER A 67 -11.88 0.89 5.60
N VAL A 68 -12.10 0.35 6.80
CA VAL A 68 -11.01 -0.20 7.64
C VAL A 68 -10.22 -1.30 6.89
N PRO A 69 -10.87 -2.28 6.21
CA PRO A 69 -10.16 -3.25 5.38
C PRO A 69 -9.37 -2.62 4.21
N ALA A 70 -9.95 -1.61 3.55
CA ALA A 70 -9.28 -0.91 2.45
C ALA A 70 -8.01 -0.19 2.94
N SER A 71 -8.04 0.38 4.15
CA SER A 71 -6.89 1.05 4.76
C SER A 71 -5.74 0.09 5.03
N VAL A 72 -6.03 -1.12 5.52
CA VAL A 72 -5.03 -2.19 5.69
C VAL A 72 -4.43 -2.61 4.34
N GLY A 73 -5.27 -2.72 3.30
CA GLY A 73 -4.82 -2.98 1.94
C GLY A 73 -3.87 -1.91 1.40
N PHE A 74 -4.14 -0.62 1.66
CA PHE A 74 -3.24 0.47 1.30
C PHE A 74 -1.90 0.39 2.02
N ILE A 75 -1.88 0.04 3.31
CA ILE A 75 -0.63 -0.14 4.07
C ILE A 75 0.20 -1.28 3.45
N ALA A 76 -0.43 -2.41 3.15
CA ALA A 76 0.23 -3.53 2.48
C ALA A 76 0.79 -3.12 1.10
N LEU A 77 0.01 -2.38 0.32
CA LEU A 77 0.41 -1.87 -0.99
C LEU A 77 1.60 -0.91 -0.90
N PHE A 78 1.64 -0.07 0.14
CA PHE A 78 2.77 0.81 0.43
C PHE A 78 4.04 0.02 0.76
N GLY A 79 3.92 -1.01 1.61
CA GLY A 79 5.02 -1.90 1.96
C GLY A 79 5.61 -2.61 0.74
N VAL A 80 4.74 -3.14 -0.13
CA VAL A 80 5.15 -3.75 -1.40
C VAL A 80 5.85 -2.70 -2.28
N ALA A 81 5.30 -1.50 -2.44
CA ALA A 81 5.90 -0.46 -3.27
C ALA A 81 7.31 -0.05 -2.81
N VAL A 82 7.49 0.12 -1.49
CA VAL A 82 8.79 0.47 -0.89
C VAL A 82 9.77 -0.69 -1.04
N LEU A 83 9.40 -1.91 -0.66
CA LEU A 83 10.26 -3.10 -0.80
C LEU A 83 10.74 -3.24 -2.25
N ASN A 84 9.80 -3.13 -3.18
CA ASN A 84 10.04 -3.28 -4.59
C ASN A 84 11.02 -2.19 -5.07
N GLY A 85 10.87 -0.94 -4.61
CA GLY A 85 11.79 0.16 -4.92
C GLY A 85 13.20 -0.05 -4.35
N VAL A 86 13.29 -0.46 -3.08
CA VAL A 86 14.55 -0.74 -2.36
C VAL A 86 15.33 -1.87 -3.05
N VAL A 87 14.65 -2.97 -3.40
CA VAL A 87 15.29 -4.12 -4.07
C VAL A 87 15.83 -3.72 -5.45
N LEU A 88 15.06 -2.99 -6.26
CA LEU A 88 15.50 -2.55 -7.59
C LEU A 88 16.77 -1.70 -7.51
N VAL A 89 16.76 -0.72 -6.60
CA VAL A 89 17.90 0.18 -6.41
C VAL A 89 19.12 -0.59 -5.93
N SER A 90 18.96 -1.48 -4.95
CA SER A 90 20.05 -2.29 -4.40
C SER A 90 20.72 -3.12 -5.49
N TYR A 91 19.91 -3.70 -6.38
CA TYR A 91 20.39 -4.49 -7.50
C TYR A 91 21.12 -3.66 -8.56
N ILE A 92 20.57 -2.50 -8.94
CA ILE A 92 21.24 -1.58 -9.87
C ILE A 92 22.61 -1.15 -9.31
N ASN A 93 22.70 -0.90 -8.00
CA ASN A 93 23.95 -0.55 -7.35
C ASN A 93 24.94 -1.74 -7.31
N ALA A 94 24.46 -2.97 -7.12
CA ALA A 94 25.29 -4.17 -7.23
C ALA A 94 25.89 -4.32 -8.64
N LEU A 95 25.06 -4.25 -9.70
CA LEU A 95 25.53 -4.36 -11.09
C LEU A 95 26.48 -3.22 -11.49
N ARG A 96 26.28 -2.03 -10.94
CA ARG A 96 27.23 -0.92 -11.13
C ARG A 96 28.58 -1.17 -10.49
N ARG A 97 28.64 -1.86 -9.34
CA ARG A 97 29.92 -2.26 -8.71
C ARG A 97 30.65 -3.34 -9.52
N GLU A 98 29.91 -4.14 -10.27
CA GLU A 98 30.45 -5.12 -11.21
C GLU A 98 30.90 -4.50 -12.55
N GLY A 99 30.80 -3.17 -12.71
CA GLY A 99 31.28 -2.45 -13.89
C GLY A 99 30.31 -2.44 -15.08
N ARG A 100 29.07 -2.89 -14.90
CA ARG A 100 28.06 -2.90 -15.98
C ARG A 100 27.51 -1.50 -16.27
N SER A 101 27.06 -1.28 -17.51
CA SER A 101 26.45 0.00 -17.92
C SER A 101 25.13 0.26 -17.17
N LEU A 102 24.75 1.53 -16.98
CA LEU A 102 23.50 1.87 -16.30
C LEU A 102 22.27 1.30 -17.02
N TYR A 103 22.32 1.27 -18.35
CA TYR A 103 21.22 0.79 -19.17
C TYR A 103 21.00 -0.71 -18.96
N ASP A 104 22.07 -1.51 -19.00
CA ASP A 104 22.00 -2.95 -18.76
C ASP A 104 21.54 -3.26 -17.34
N ALA A 105 22.06 -2.51 -16.36
CA ALA A 105 21.68 -2.68 -14.95
C ALA A 105 20.19 -2.38 -14.70
N VAL A 106 19.63 -1.36 -15.36
CA VAL A 106 18.21 -1.02 -15.26
C VAL A 106 17.34 -2.04 -15.99
N TYR A 107 17.74 -2.47 -17.20
CA TYR A 107 17.01 -3.47 -17.97
C TYR A 107 16.92 -4.81 -17.22
N GLU A 108 18.08 -5.32 -16.78
CA GLU A 108 18.20 -6.59 -16.08
C GLU A 108 17.50 -6.54 -14.71
N GLY A 109 17.67 -5.44 -13.97
CA GLY A 109 16.97 -5.21 -12.69
C GLY A 109 15.44 -5.11 -12.84
N THR A 110 14.94 -4.58 -13.96
CA THR A 110 13.50 -4.49 -14.22
C THR A 110 12.90 -5.86 -14.57
N VAL A 111 13.58 -6.63 -15.43
CA VAL A 111 13.11 -7.98 -15.85
C VAL A 111 13.06 -8.95 -14.66
N LEU A 112 14.07 -8.94 -13.81
CA LEU A 112 14.14 -9.80 -12.63
C LEU A 112 13.07 -9.48 -11.59
N ARG A 113 12.56 -8.25 -11.57
CA ARG A 113 11.52 -7.78 -10.64
C ARG A 113 10.11 -7.97 -11.16
N LEU A 114 9.91 -7.81 -12.47
CA LEU A 114 8.60 -7.95 -13.10
C LEU A 114 8.01 -9.35 -12.84
N ARG A 115 8.85 -10.39 -12.92
CA ARG A 115 8.45 -11.78 -12.67
C ARG A 115 7.90 -12.01 -11.24
N PRO A 116 8.64 -11.71 -10.16
CA PRO A 116 8.15 -11.79 -8.78
C PRO A 116 6.88 -10.97 -8.52
N VAL A 117 6.82 -9.72 -9.01
CA VAL A 117 5.66 -8.85 -8.77
C VAL A 117 4.42 -9.49 -9.38
N LEU A 118 4.46 -9.85 -10.67
CA LEU A 118 3.34 -10.50 -11.35
C LEU A 118 2.94 -11.82 -10.70
N MET A 119 3.91 -12.62 -10.23
CA MET A 119 3.62 -13.86 -9.52
C MET A 119 2.83 -13.59 -8.24
N THR A 120 3.31 -12.68 -7.40
CA THR A 120 2.66 -12.38 -6.11
C THR A 120 1.28 -11.72 -6.27
N THR A 121 1.12 -10.79 -7.22
CA THR A 121 -0.19 -10.19 -7.49
C THR A 121 -1.16 -11.19 -8.09
N THR A 122 -0.71 -12.07 -9.00
CA THR A 122 -1.58 -13.12 -9.55
C THR A 122 -2.04 -14.07 -8.45
N VAL A 123 -1.14 -14.51 -7.58
CA VAL A 123 -1.49 -15.37 -6.44
C VAL A 123 -2.47 -14.67 -5.49
N ALA A 124 -2.25 -13.39 -5.19
CA ALA A 124 -3.16 -12.61 -4.35
C ALA A 124 -4.55 -12.46 -4.97
N VAL A 125 -4.64 -12.14 -6.27
CA VAL A 125 -5.90 -12.03 -7.00
C VAL A 125 -6.63 -13.38 -7.04
N LEU A 126 -5.91 -14.48 -7.31
CA LEU A 126 -6.47 -15.83 -7.29
C LEU A 126 -6.95 -16.25 -5.88
N GLY A 127 -6.24 -15.87 -4.83
CA GLY A 127 -6.65 -16.14 -3.44
C GLY A 127 -7.85 -15.30 -2.98
N LEU A 128 -7.99 -14.08 -3.50
CA LEU A 128 -9.11 -13.18 -3.19
C LEU A 128 -10.34 -13.42 -4.08
N LEU A 129 -10.18 -14.04 -5.24
CA LEU A 129 -11.26 -14.41 -6.16
C LEU A 129 -12.44 -15.14 -5.47
N PRO A 130 -12.24 -16.23 -4.69
CA PRO A 130 -13.35 -16.90 -4.02
C PRO A 130 -14.02 -16.03 -2.96
N LEU A 131 -13.28 -15.15 -2.26
CA LEU A 131 -13.86 -14.22 -1.29
C LEU A 131 -14.76 -13.17 -1.95
N LEU A 132 -14.38 -12.69 -3.14
CA LEU A 132 -15.19 -11.75 -3.92
C LEU A 132 -16.48 -12.40 -4.45
N PHE A 133 -16.42 -13.66 -4.88
CA PHE A 133 -17.60 -14.42 -5.31
C PHE A 133 -18.44 -14.96 -4.14
N SER A 134 -17.90 -15.05 -2.92
CA SER A 134 -18.58 -15.51 -1.71
C SER A 134 -19.54 -14.48 -1.10
N SER A 135 -20.09 -13.57 -1.91
CA SER A 135 -21.11 -12.58 -1.49
C SER A 135 -22.39 -13.20 -0.88
N GLY A 136 -22.48 -14.53 -0.76
CA GLY A 136 -23.57 -15.26 -0.10
C GLY A 136 -23.26 -15.82 1.31
N ALA A 137 -22.03 -15.76 1.82
CA ALA A 137 -21.69 -16.39 3.12
C ALA A 137 -21.73 -15.43 4.32
N GLY A 138 -22.28 -14.21 4.17
CA GLY A 138 -22.23 -13.17 5.19
C GLY A 138 -23.34 -12.12 5.12
N SER A 139 -24.60 -12.54 5.16
CA SER A 139 -25.83 -11.83 5.62
C SER A 139 -27.05 -12.39 4.87
N PRO A 140 -28.22 -12.71 5.48
CA PRO A 140 -28.80 -12.25 6.75
C PRO A 140 -29.31 -13.39 7.69
N THR A 141 -28.77 -14.61 7.62
CA THR A 141 -29.30 -15.74 8.41
C THR A 141 -29.12 -15.60 9.92
N LEU A 142 -28.18 -14.78 10.40
CA LEU A 142 -27.98 -14.55 11.85
C LEU A 142 -29.11 -13.72 12.50
N TYR A 143 -29.85 -12.92 11.71
CA TYR A 143 -31.02 -12.19 12.21
C TYR A 143 -32.22 -13.14 12.45
N GLY A 144 -32.37 -14.21 11.66
CA GLY A 144 -33.43 -15.20 11.85
C GLY A 144 -33.25 -16.05 13.12
N TRP A 145 -32.01 -16.35 13.53
CA TRP A 145 -31.74 -17.10 14.76
C TRP A 145 -31.97 -16.28 16.04
N PHE A 146 -31.85 -14.95 15.98
CA PHE A 146 -32.09 -14.07 17.13
C PHE A 146 -33.59 -13.79 17.36
N GLU A 147 -34.42 -13.90 16.32
CA GLU A 147 -35.87 -13.70 16.39
C GLU A 147 -36.62 -14.99 16.77
N SER A 148 -36.11 -16.17 16.39
CA SER A 148 -36.67 -17.48 16.79
C SER A 148 -36.37 -17.92 18.23
N GLY A 149 -35.60 -17.14 19.00
CA GLY A 149 -35.26 -17.45 20.41
C GLY A 149 -36.14 -16.80 21.47
N LYS A 150 -37.29 -16.20 21.11
CA LYS A 150 -38.12 -15.39 22.02
C LYS A 150 -39.62 -15.73 22.06
N LEU A 151 -40.00 -16.97 21.78
CA LEU A 151 -41.38 -17.47 21.94
C LEU A 151 -41.50 -18.73 22.82
N GLU A 152 -40.56 -18.94 23.74
CA GLU A 152 -40.75 -19.87 24.85
C GLU A 152 -40.37 -19.16 26.14
N TYR A 153 -41.31 -19.18 27.11
CA TYR A 153 -41.39 -18.51 28.42
C TYR A 153 -42.12 -17.16 28.47
#